data_AF-A0A935FNL6-F1
#
_entry.id   AF-A0A935FNL6-F1
#
_cell.length_a   1.000
_cell.length_b   1.000
_cell.length_c   1.000
_cell.angle_alpha   90.00
_cell.angle_beta   90.00
_cell.angle_gamma   90.00
#
_symmetry.space_group_name_H-M   'P 1'
#
loop_
_entity.id
_entity.type
_entity.pdbx_description
1 polymer ?
#
loop_
_entity_poly.entity_id
_entity_poly.type
_entity_poly.pdbx_seq_one_letter_code
_entity_poly.pdbx_strand_id
1 'polypeptide(L)'
;MVQGVSTRAALVQGIPALQTLALFRGRDYVSSDDVAYLLPLLLSHRMELIPGAEDAAEIVLAAAERPLELLSRSTLRPRAGGHG
;
A
#
# COMPACT_ATOMS: atom_id res chain seq x y z
N MET A 1 -24.31 6.55 0.32
CA MET A 1 -23.79 5.84 -0.87
C MET A 1 -22.28 5.80 -0.72
N VAL A 2 -21.73 4.72 -0.15
CA VAL A 2 -20.27 4.54 -0.11
C VAL A 2 -19.86 4.17 -1.55
N GLN A 3 -19.40 5.16 -2.31
CA GLN A 3 -18.77 4.90 -3.60
C GLN A 3 -17.44 4.24 -3.26
N GLY A 4 -17.41 2.91 -3.36
CA GLY A 4 -16.21 2.12 -3.09
C GLY A 4 -15.01 2.78 -3.76
N VAL A 5 -13.98 3.07 -2.96
CA VAL A 5 -12.75 3.74 -3.39
C VAL A 5 -12.27 3.02 -4.64
N SER A 6 -12.51 3.61 -5.80
CA SER A 6 -12.38 2.91 -7.07
C SER A 6 -10.97 2.35 -7.15
N THR A 7 -10.82 1.05 -7.38
CA THR A 7 -9.51 0.38 -7.51
C THR A 7 -8.62 1.14 -8.50
N ARG A 8 -9.25 1.77 -9.50
CA ARG A 8 -8.62 2.67 -10.48
C ARG A 8 -7.98 3.92 -9.85
N ALA A 9 -8.63 4.60 -8.90
CA ALA A 9 -8.07 5.81 -8.28
C ALA A 9 -6.94 5.48 -7.30
N ALA A 10 -7.08 4.41 -6.52
CA ALA A 10 -6.03 3.95 -5.60
C ALA A 10 -4.79 3.47 -6.37
N LEU A 11 -4.95 2.77 -7.50
CA LEU A 11 -3.83 2.32 -8.32
C LEU A 11 -3.19 3.45 -9.14
N VAL A 12 -4.00 4.30 -9.79
CA VAL A 12 -3.49 5.39 -10.65
C VAL A 12 -2.70 6.44 -9.85
N GLN A 13 -3.11 6.74 -8.61
CA GLN A 13 -2.37 7.67 -7.74
C GLN A 13 -1.32 6.95 -6.89
N GLY A 14 -1.61 5.73 -6.43
CA GLY A 14 -0.73 4.99 -5.53
C GLY A 14 0.53 4.48 -6.19
N ILE A 15 0.46 3.94 -7.41
CA ILE A 15 1.63 3.39 -8.12
C ILE A 15 2.73 4.44 -8.34
N PRO A 16 2.47 5.62 -8.94
CA PRO A 16 3.52 6.61 -9.13
C PRO A 16 4.04 7.14 -7.79
N ALA A 17 3.18 7.33 -6.77
CA ALA A 17 3.62 7.76 -5.44
C ALA A 17 4.58 6.75 -4.80
N LEU A 18 4.28 5.45 -4.91
CA LEU A 18 5.11 4.36 -4.42
C LEU A 18 6.46 4.30 -5.14
N GLN A 19 6.45 4.40 -6.47
CA GLN A 19 7.67 4.41 -7.28
C GLN A 19 8.56 5.61 -6.94
N THR A 20 7.97 6.80 -6.81
CA THR A 20 8.69 8.01 -6.41
C THR A 20 9.28 7.86 -5.00
N LEU A 21 8.53 7.33 -4.04
CA LEU A 21 9.04 7.10 -2.69
C LEU A 21 10.22 6.11 -2.66
N ALA A 22 10.12 5.01 -3.42
CA ALA A 22 11.21 4.05 -3.55
C ALA A 22 12.47 4.71 -4.13
N LEU A 23 12.33 5.53 -5.18
CA LEU A 23 13.43 6.28 -5.78
C LEU A 23 14.06 7.27 -4.78
N PHE A 24 13.26 8.02 -4.03
CA PHE A 24 13.75 8.90 -2.96
C PHE A 24 14.49 8.13 -1.86
N ARG A 25 14.16 6.86 -1.63
CA ARG A 25 14.84 5.94 -0.71
C ARG A 25 16.02 5.22 -1.34
N GLY A 26 16.42 5.58 -2.56
CA GLY A 26 17.57 5.00 -3.25
C GLY A 26 17.34 3.59 -3.79
N ARG A 27 16.09 3.16 -3.97
CA ARG A 27 15.71 1.86 -4.52
C ARG A 27 15.02 2.01 -5.87
N ASP A 28 15.22 1.05 -6.76
CA ASP A 28 14.54 0.94 -8.05
C ASP A 28 13.31 0.02 -8.01
N TYR A 29 13.00 -0.53 -6.84
CA TYR A 29 11.84 -1.38 -6.58
C TYR A 29 11.02 -0.87 -5.39
N VAL A 30 9.71 -1.07 -5.46
CA VAL A 30 8.77 -0.78 -4.36
C VAL A 30 8.81 -1.92 -3.35
N SER A 31 9.02 -1.58 -2.07
CA SER A 31 8.98 -2.52 -0.95
C SER A 31 7.64 -2.49 -0.21
N SER A 32 7.37 -3.51 0.61
CA SER A 32 6.21 -3.51 1.51
C SER A 32 6.19 -2.31 2.46
N ASP A 33 7.37 -1.82 2.87
CA ASP A 33 7.49 -0.64 3.74
C ASP A 33 7.04 0.65 3.04
N ASP A 34 7.20 0.74 1.72
CA ASP A 34 6.71 1.88 0.94
C ASP A 34 5.19 1.86 0.88
N VAL A 35 4.60 0.66 0.73
CA VAL A 35 3.15 0.45 0.71
C VAL A 35 2.54 0.77 2.08
N ALA A 36 3.13 0.24 3.16
CA ALA A 36 2.68 0.51 4.53
C ALA A 36 2.73 2.01 4.87
N TYR A 37 3.77 2.71 4.43
CA TYR A 37 3.92 4.14 4.65
C TYR A 37 2.87 4.99 3.91
N LEU A 38 2.57 4.65 2.65
CA LEU A 38 1.65 5.46 1.82
C LEU A 38 0.17 5.14 2.02
N LEU A 39 -0.16 3.92 2.45
CA LEU A 39 -1.56 3.47 2.60
C LEU A 39 -2.42 4.42 3.46
N PRO A 40 -2.02 4.80 4.69
CA PRO A 40 -2.80 5.73 5.50
C PRO A 40 -2.94 7.11 4.84
N LEU A 41 -1.85 7.62 4.27
CA LEU A 41 -1.85 8.93 3.61
C LEU A 41 -2.83 8.99 2.43
N LEU A 42 -2.98 7.88 1.70
CA LEU A 42 -3.86 7.79 0.53
C LEU A 42 -5.32 7.49 0.88
N LEU A 43 -5.57 6.76 1.97
CA LEU A 43 -6.89 6.20 2.25
C LEU A 43 -7.60 6.82 3.45
N SER A 44 -6.88 7.26 4.49
CA SER A 44 -7.50 7.74 5.73
C SER A 44 -8.43 8.93 5.50
N HIS A 45 -8.04 9.86 4.63
CA HIS A 45 -8.87 11.03 4.27
C HIS A 45 -10.06 10.69 3.36
N ARG A 46 -10.20 9.43 2.92
CA ARG A 46 -11.29 8.95 2.06
C ARG A 46 -12.29 8.06 2.79
N MET A 47 -12.07 7.84 4.09
CA MET A 47 -12.93 7.00 4.91
C MET A 47 -13.98 7.85 5.60
N GLU A 48 -15.24 7.43 5.50
CA GLU A 48 -16.29 7.90 6.39
C GLU A 48 -16.30 6.97 7.62
N LEU A 49 -15.83 7.49 8.75
CA LEU A 49 -15.85 6.78 10.01
C LEU A 49 -17.12 7.09 10.79
N ILE A 50 -17.70 6.07 11.42
CA ILE A 50 -18.78 6.30 12.38
C ILE A 50 -18.23 6.96 13.65
N PRO A 51 -19.05 7.75 14.37
CA PRO A 51 -18.63 8.30 15.66
C PRO A 51 -18.20 7.20 16.62
N GLY A 52 -17.03 7.36 17.25
CA GLY A 52 -16.45 6.37 18.15
C GLY A 52 -15.66 5.25 17.48
N ALA A 53 -15.49 5.27 16.16
CA ALA A 53 -14.52 4.42 15.48
C ALA A 53 -13.08 4.80 15.85
N GLU A 54 -12.18 3.81 15.76
CA GLU A 54 -10.73 3.97 15.93
C GLU A 54 -10.13 4.92 14.89
N ASP A 55 -8.85 5.26 15.07
CA ASP A 55 -8.15 6.16 14.15
C ASP A 55 -8.13 5.58 12.72
N ALA A 56 -8.40 6.43 11.73
CA ALA A 56 -8.50 6.01 10.33
C ALA A 56 -7.19 5.40 9.80
N ALA A 57 -6.02 5.85 10.28
CA ALA A 57 -4.74 5.28 9.88
C ALA A 57 -4.54 3.89 10.50
N GLU A 58 -4.93 3.71 11.77
CA GLU A 58 -4.88 2.42 12.45
C GLU A 58 -5.76 1.39 11.74
N ILE A 59 -7.00 1.76 11.39
CA ILE A 59 -7.92 0.89 10.65
C ILE A 59 -7.33 0.49 9.28
N VAL A 60 -6.73 1.45 8.57
CA VAL A 60 -6.10 1.18 7.27
C VAL A 60 -4.92 0.21 7.41
N LEU A 61 -4.06 0.40 8.41
CA LEU A 61 -2.91 -0.46 8.64
C LEU A 61 -3.34 -1.86 9.08
N ALA A 62 -4.31 -1.96 9.99
CA ALA A 62 -4.87 -3.24 10.42
C ALA A 62 -5.49 -4.01 9.24
N ALA A 63 -6.24 -3.33 8.37
CA ALA A 63 -6.79 -3.95 7.16
C ALA A 63 -5.70 -4.38 6.15
N ALA A 64 -4.55 -3.70 6.16
CA ALA A 64 -3.45 -3.96 5.25
C ALA A 64 -2.43 -5.00 5.75
N GLU A 65 -2.49 -5.41 7.02
CA GLU A 65 -1.53 -6.31 7.65
C GLU A 65 -1.30 -7.60 6.85
N ARG A 66 -2.38 -8.34 6.57
CA ARG A 66 -2.29 -9.60 5.81
C ARG A 66 -1.84 -9.40 4.35
N PRO A 67 -2.38 -8.43 3.58
CA PRO A 67 -1.83 -8.11 2.26
C PRO A 67 -0.34 -7.76 2.28
N LEU A 68 0.13 -6.98 3.26
CA LEU A 68 1.54 -6.60 3.40
C LEU A 68 2.43 -7.81 3.73
N GLU A 69 1.96 -8.72 4.58
CA GLU A 69 2.67 -9.97 4.88
C GLU A 69 2.83 -10.83 3.61
N LEU A 70 1.77 -10.97 2.82
CA LEU A 70 1.80 -11.70 1.56
C LEU A 70 2.77 -11.06 0.55
N LEU A 71 2.75 -9.73 0.44
CA LEU A 71 3.67 -8.99 -0.42
C LEU A 71 5.12 -9.21 0.00
N SER A 72 5.44 -9.06 1.29
CA SER A 72 6.78 -9.29 1.85
C SER A 72 7.28 -10.72 1.56
N ARG A 73 6.42 -11.73 1.71
CA ARG A 73 6.77 -13.12 1.41
C ARG A 73 6.96 -13.39 -0.08
N SER A 74 6.23 -12.69 -0.95
CA SER A 74 6.33 -12.88 -2.41
C SER A 74 7.61 -12.29 -3.01
N THR A 75 8.15 -11.21 -2.42
CA THR A 75 9.40 -10.58 -2.85
C THR A 75 10.64 -11.30 -2.33
N LEU A 76 10.53 -12.02 -1.20
CA LEU A 76 11.57 -12.93 -0.68
C LEU A 76 11.75 -14.21 -1.50
N ARG A 77 10.83 -14.53 -2.43
CA ARG A 77 11.01 -15.66 -3.33
C ARG A 77 12.02 -15.26 -4.41
N PRO A 78 13.22 -15.88 -4.47
CA PRO A 78 14.17 -15.58 -5.53
C PRO A 78 13.48 -15.84 -6.87
N ARG A 79 13.67 -14.93 -7.85
CA ARG A 79 13.28 -15.21 -9.24
C ARG A 79 14.03 -16.47 -9.69
N ALA A 80 13.35 -17.62 -9.65
CA ALA A 80 13.89 -18.85 -10.19
C ALA A 80 13.93 -18.75 -11.73
N GLY A 81 15.14 -18.60 -12.28
CA GLY A 81 15.49 -18.77 -13.70
C GLY A 81 15.15 -17.59 -14.63
N GLY A 82 15.98 -17.18 -15.59
CA GLY A 82 17.29 -17.67 -16.01
C GLY A 82 17.90 -16.69 -17.02
N HIS A 83 19.19 -16.43 -16.89
CA HIS A 83 20.07 -16.01 -17.98
C HIS A 83 21.11 -17.14 -18.09
N GLY A 84 21.25 -17.70 -19.29
CA GLY A 84 22.11 -18.82 -19.62
C GLY A 84 21.60 -19.50 -20.87
#